data_AF-A0A6V7HS40-F1
#
_entry.id   AF-A0A6V7HS40-F1
#
_cell.length_a   1.000
_cell.length_b   1.000
_cell.length_c   1.000
_cell.angle_alpha   90.00
_cell.angle_beta   90.00
_cell.angle_gamma   90.00
#
_symmetry.space_group_name_H-M   'P 1'
#
loop_
_entity.id
_entity.type
_entity.pdbx_description
1 polymer ?
#
loop_
_entity_poly.entity_id
_entity_poly.type
_entity_poly.pdbx_seq_one_letter_code
_entity_poly.pdbx_strand_id
1 'polypeptide(L)'
;ILKGNDIWAVAGSNLLDESGDSYKIDKALIHEKYVDFKEYDIALLRIEGTFRFNEFVWRVNLPKENFKKYGLLVGFAGWGDVM
;
A
#
# COMPACT_ATOMS: atom_id res chain seq x y z
N ILE A 1 1.54 5.50 -19.04
CA ILE A 1 1.67 4.15 -18.45
C ILE A 1 3.14 3.95 -18.18
N LEU A 2 3.57 3.99 -16.92
CA LEU A 2 4.96 3.75 -16.57
C LEU A 2 5.31 2.31 -16.97
N LYS A 3 6.18 2.12 -17.97
CA LYS A 3 6.91 0.87 -18.16
C LYS A 3 8.08 0.88 -17.19
N GLY A 4 7.78 0.63 -15.92
CA GLY A 4 8.77 0.55 -14.86
C GLY A 4 9.25 -0.89 -14.69
N ASN A 5 10.45 -1.04 -14.14
CA ASN A 5 11.04 -2.27 -13.61
C ASN A 5 10.01 -3.19 -12.92
N ASP A 6 10.30 -4.51 -12.83
CA ASP A 6 9.45 -5.48 -12.15
C ASP A 6 9.24 -5.09 -10.67
N ILE A 7 8.17 -4.33 -10.38
CA ILE A 7 7.74 -3.97 -9.03
C ILE A 7 6.92 -5.12 -8.48
N TRP A 8 7.18 -5.47 -7.22
CA TRP A 8 6.46 -6.51 -6.48
C TRP A 8 5.94 -5.94 -5.16
N ALA A 9 4.78 -6.42 -4.74
CA ALA A 9 4.27 -6.25 -3.39
C ALA A 9 4.44 -7.57 -2.63
N VAL A 10 4.91 -7.50 -1.39
CA VAL A 10 4.98 -8.64 -0.48
C VAL A 10 3.93 -8.47 0.61
N ALA A 11 3.16 -9.51 0.91
CA ALA A 11 2.13 -9.49 1.95
C ALA A 11 2.24 -10.70 2.89
N GLY A 12 1.85 -10.50 4.15
CA GLY A 12 1.80 -11.58 5.15
C GLY A 12 3.11 -11.82 5.90
N SER A 13 3.99 -10.83 5.98
CA SER A 13 5.24 -10.90 6.74
C SER A 13 5.35 -9.79 7.77
N ASN A 14 5.99 -10.10 8.90
CA ASN A 14 6.47 -9.13 9.90
C ASN A 14 7.98 -8.86 9.79
N LEU A 15 8.68 -9.60 8.93
CA LEU A 15 10.12 -9.47 8.67
C LEU A 15 10.33 -8.77 7.32
N LEU A 16 11.31 -7.87 7.24
CA LEU A 16 11.53 -7.03 6.07
C LEU A 16 12.03 -7.82 4.85
N ASP A 17 12.86 -8.82 5.09
CA ASP A 17 13.67 -9.53 4.11
C ASP A 17 13.33 -11.03 4.01
N GLU A 18 12.38 -11.50 4.81
CA GLU A 18 12.02 -12.90 4.92
C GLU A 18 10.50 -13.12 4.89
N SER A 19 10.08 -14.25 4.30
CA SER A 19 8.69 -14.74 4.26
C SER A 19 7.67 -13.85 3.52
N GLY A 20 6.41 -14.28 3.50
CA GLY A 20 5.31 -13.63 2.78
C GLY A 20 5.14 -14.10 1.33
N ASP A 21 3.99 -13.77 0.75
CA ASP A 21 3.68 -14.04 -0.65
C ASP A 21 4.00 -12.80 -1.51
N SER A 22 4.70 -13.03 -2.62
CA SER A 22 5.08 -11.98 -3.58
C SER A 22 4.09 -11.87 -4.74
N TYR A 23 3.64 -10.66 -5.02
CA TYR A 23 2.66 -10.33 -6.05
C TYR A 23 3.23 -9.32 -7.03
N LYS A 24 3.30 -9.67 -8.31
CA LYS A 24 3.77 -8.76 -9.36
C LYS A 24 2.78 -7.61 -9.54
N ILE A 25 3.26 -6.38 -9.74
CA ILE A 25 2.40 -5.24 -10.06
C ILE A 25 2.21 -5.15 -11.58
N ASP A 26 0.96 -5.25 -12.05
CA ASP A 26 0.63 -5.19 -13.48
C ASP A 26 0.20 -3.78 -13.94
N LYS A 27 -0.22 -2.93 -13.00
CA LYS A 27 -0.70 -1.57 -13.28
C LYS A 27 -0.51 -0.65 -12.09
N ALA A 28 0.03 0.54 -12.35
CA ALA A 28 0.05 1.65 -11.43
C ALA A 28 -0.86 2.77 -11.93
N LEU A 29 -1.69 3.30 -11.04
CA LEU A 29 -2.61 4.42 -11.25
C LEU A 29 -2.24 5.55 -10.28
N ILE A 30 -1.53 6.55 -10.78
CA ILE A 30 -1.18 7.75 -10.01
C ILE A 30 -2.38 8.70 -10.06
N HIS A 31 -2.67 9.39 -8.95
CA HIS A 31 -3.72 10.39 -8.92
C HIS A 31 -3.47 11.48 -9.98
N GLU A 32 -4.47 11.81 -10.79
CA GLU A 32 -4.32 12.70 -11.96
C GLU A 32 -3.85 14.12 -11.61
N LYS A 33 -4.13 14.57 -10.38
CA LYS A 33 -3.72 15.88 -9.85
C LYS A 33 -2.44 15.86 -9.03
N TYR A 34 -1.73 14.72 -8.99
CA TYR A 34 -0.44 14.66 -8.32
C TYR A 34 0.56 15.58 -9.03
N VAL A 35 1.14 16.52 -8.28
CA VAL A 35 2.16 17.45 -8.79
C VAL A 35 3.46 17.30 -7.99
N ASP A 36 3.35 17.17 -6.67
CA ASP A 36 4.47 16.99 -5.75
C ASP A 36 4.03 16.19 -4.50
N PHE A 37 4.95 15.97 -3.56
CA PHE A 37 4.71 15.23 -2.31
C PHE A 37 3.79 15.94 -1.30
N LYS A 38 3.17 17.08 -1.64
CA LYS A 38 2.30 17.84 -0.73
C LYS A 38 0.83 17.65 -1.06
N GLU A 39 0.48 17.53 -2.34
CA GLU A 39 -0.90 17.49 -2.80
C GLU A 39 -1.19 16.24 -3.62
N TYR A 40 -2.31 15.58 -3.28
CA TYR A 40 -2.78 14.37 -3.95
C TYR A 40 -1.73 13.24 -4.01
N ASP A 41 -0.90 13.13 -2.97
CA ASP A 41 0.10 12.07 -2.83
C ASP A 41 -0.56 10.72 -2.50
N ILE A 42 -1.16 10.13 -3.54
CA ILE A 42 -1.85 8.85 -3.50
C ILE A 42 -1.78 8.15 -4.85
N ALA A 43 -1.60 6.83 -4.82
CA ALA A 43 -1.63 5.98 -6.00
C ALA A 43 -2.30 4.63 -5.66
N LEU A 44 -2.79 3.96 -6.70
CA LEU A 44 -3.27 2.58 -6.61
C LEU A 44 -2.35 1.67 -7.42
N LEU A 45 -1.93 0.56 -6.82
CA LEU A 45 -1.20 -0.51 -7.48
C LEU A 45 -2.11 -1.72 -7.61
N ARG A 46 -2.25 -2.25 -8.83
CA ARG A 46 -2.96 -3.50 -9.08
C ARG A 46 -1.94 -4.62 -9.23
N ILE A 47 -2.20 -5.71 -8.51
CA ILE A 47 -1.41 -6.93 -8.61
C ILE A 47 -1.87 -7.77 -9.79
N GLU A 48 -0.96 -8.56 -10.35
CA GLU A 48 -1.27 -9.67 -11.22
C GLU A 48 -1.88 -10.81 -10.37
N GLY A 49 -3.18 -11.05 -10.53
CA GLY A 49 -3.91 -12.05 -9.75
C GLY A 49 -4.68 -11.47 -8.56
N THR A 50 -4.77 -12.23 -7.47
CA THR A 50 -5.58 -11.90 -6.29
C THR A 50 -4.89 -12.30 -5.00
N PHE A 51 -5.00 -11.48 -3.95
CA PHE A 51 -4.56 -11.85 -2.61
C PHE A 51 -5.32 -13.06 -2.09
N ARG A 52 -4.61 -13.96 -1.40
CA ARG A 52 -5.19 -15.06 -0.63
C ARG A 52 -5.34 -14.61 0.82
N PHE A 53 -6.57 -14.28 1.22
CA PHE A 53 -6.82 -13.85 2.59
C PHE A 53 -6.70 -15.00 3.58
N ASN A 54 -6.05 -14.71 4.70
CA ASN A 54 -5.79 -15.65 5.80
C ASN A 54 -5.57 -14.85 7.10
N GLU A 55 -5.05 -15.51 8.14
CA GLU A 55 -4.76 -14.86 9.43
C GLU A 55 -3.65 -13.80 9.37
N PHE A 56 -2.79 -13.81 8.35
CA PHE A 56 -1.68 -12.89 8.16
C PHE A 56 -1.93 -11.83 7.07
N VAL A 57 -2.87 -12.08 6.15
CA VAL A 57 -3.19 -11.20 5.02
C VAL A 57 -4.67 -10.85 5.06
N TRP A 58 -4.96 -9.58 5.35
CA TRP A 58 -6.32 -9.05 5.38
C TRP A 58 -6.40 -7.62 4.84
N ARG A 59 -7.61 -7.18 4.47
CA ARG A 59 -7.87 -5.82 3.99
C ARG A 59 -8.11 -4.83 5.12
N VAL A 60 -7.74 -3.58 4.91
CA VAL A 60 -8.19 -2.45 5.74
C VAL A 60 -9.47 -1.84 5.16
N ASN A 61 -10.34 -1.32 6.02
CA ASN A 61 -11.54 -0.62 5.59
C ASN A 61 -11.21 0.82 5.18
N LEU A 62 -11.71 1.24 4.03
CA LEU A 62 -11.64 2.64 3.61
C LEU A 62 -12.65 3.49 4.39
N PRO A 63 -12.33 4.77 4.67
CA PRO A 63 -13.31 5.70 5.22
C PRO A 63 -14.46 5.89 4.22
N LYS A 64 -15.70 5.91 4.74
CA LYS A 64 -16.91 6.07 3.93
C LYS A 64 -17.25 7.53 3.63
N GLU A 65 -16.73 8.42 4.47
CA GLU A 65 -16.98 9.85 4.42
C GLU A 65 -15.74 10.60 4.87
N ASN A 66 -15.67 11.87 4.48
CA ASN A 66 -14.65 12.77 4.99
C ASN A 66 -14.90 12.97 6.48
N PHE A 67 -13.93 12.64 7.32
CA PHE A 67 -14.03 12.84 8.75
C PHE A 67 -12.85 13.66 9.26
N LYS A 68 -13.14 14.57 10.19
CA LYS A 68 -12.13 15.36 10.90
C LYS A 68 -12.35 15.15 12.39
N LYS A 69 -11.57 14.25 12.98
CA LYS A 69 -11.66 13.93 14.41
C LYS A 69 -10.30 14.15 15.06
N TYR A 70 -10.34 14.73 16.26
CA TYR A 70 -9.18 15.01 17.08
C TYR A 70 -9.20 14.11 18.32
N GLY A 71 -8.02 13.85 18.90
CA GLY A 71 -7.91 13.02 20.11
C GLY A 71 -8.16 11.53 19.89
N LEU A 72 -8.17 11.06 18.64
CA LEU A 72 -8.22 9.63 18.35
C LEU A 72 -6.85 9.01 18.55
N LEU A 73 -6.83 7.87 19.24
CA LEU A 73 -5.66 7.00 19.26
C LEU A 73 -5.56 6.28 17.91
N VAL A 74 -4.38 6.34 17.31
CA VAL A 74 -4.06 5.72 16.01
C VAL A 74 -2.79 4.89 16.15
N GLY A 75 -2.68 3.82 15.37
CA GLY A 75 -1.49 2.99 15.29
C GLY A 75 -0.76 3.20 13.97
N PHE A 76 0.57 3.15 14.02
CA PHE A 76 1.44 3.13 12.85
C PHE A 76 2.28 1.85 12.91
N ALA A 77 2.50 1.22 11.77
CA ALA A 77 3.33 0.03 11.64
C ALA A 77 4.24 0.18 10.41
N GLY A 78 5.48 -0.29 10.53
CA GLY A 78 6.48 -0.27 9.48
C GLY A 78 7.83 -0.72 10.03
N TRP A 79 8.75 -1.04 9.14
CA TRP A 79 10.10 -1.48 9.50
C TRP A 79 11.06 -0.32 9.79
N GLY A 80 10.62 0.91 9.52
CA GLY A 80 11.52 2.06 9.43
C GLY A 80 12.42 1.94 8.20
N ASP A 81 12.94 3.09 7.77
CA ASP A 81 14.01 3.11 6.79
C ASP A 81 15.07 4.08 7.30
N VAL A 82 16.34 3.72 7.12
CA VAL A 82 17.46 4.60 7.42
C VAL A 82 17.83 5.23 6.09
N MET A 83 17.21 6.37 5.79
CA MET A 83 17.65 7.18 4.64
C MET A 83 19.12 7.57 4.75
#